data_AF-Q2SER2-F1
#
_entry.id   AF-Q2SER2-F1
#
_cell.length_a   1.000
_cell.length_b   1.000
_cell.length_c   1.000
_cell.angle_alpha   90.00
_cell.angle_beta   90.00
_cell.angle_gamma   90.00
#
_symmetry.space_group_name_H-M   'P 1'
#
loop_
_entity.id
_entity.type
_entity.pdbx_description
1 polymer ?
#
loop_
_entity_poly.entity_id
_entity_poly.type
_entity_poly.pdbx_seq_one_letter_code
_entity_poly.pdbx_strand_id
1 'polypeptide(L)'
;MENPYQAPQAELDTHGESSTPFFTTSITKLIVLYIATLGFYRLYWFYKHWKALQVHEGLKVAPVWRSIFNIFFTHSLFKHIANRHQEQGLGGWGAHAVLATLYVLMTVGGELIARMPTSDVFGVWDIVLLATSIIPLYTLYEAQTHANRVNQDPDGESNSRFSPWNILFILLGIAIWGVVVLGVLAQYTAILD
;
A
#
# COMPACT_ATOMS: atom_id res chain seq x y z
N MET A 1 -22.83 44.20 23.33
CA MET A 1 -23.97 43.33 22.99
C MET A 1 -23.37 41.97 22.64
N GLU A 2 -23.38 41.03 23.57
CA GLU A 2 -22.97 39.64 23.30
C GLU A 2 -23.98 39.01 22.35
N ASN A 3 -23.51 38.36 21.29
CA ASN A 3 -24.34 37.71 20.30
C ASN A 3 -24.83 36.36 20.86
N PRO A 4 -26.12 36.23 21.22
CA PRO A 4 -26.65 35.04 21.89
C PRO A 4 -26.83 33.83 20.95
N TYR A 5 -26.47 33.95 19.67
CA TYR A 5 -26.59 32.93 18.64
C TYR A 5 -25.24 32.43 18.11
N GLN A 6 -24.16 32.58 18.88
CA GLN A 6 -22.88 32.02 18.50
C GLN A 6 -22.96 30.48 18.57
N ALA A 7 -23.00 29.83 17.41
CA ALA A 7 -22.98 28.37 17.32
C ALA A 7 -21.77 27.84 18.11
N PRO A 8 -21.90 26.72 18.86
CA PRO A 8 -20.75 26.11 19.50
C PRO A 8 -19.68 25.88 18.45
N GLN A 9 -18.49 26.44 18.65
CA GLN A 9 -17.35 26.07 17.84
C GLN A 9 -17.08 24.60 18.16
N ALA A 10 -17.60 23.70 17.32
CA ALA A 10 -17.15 22.33 17.34
C ALA A 10 -15.65 22.39 17.09
N GLU A 11 -14.85 21.95 18.07
CA GLU A 11 -13.48 21.55 17.80
C GLU A 11 -13.56 20.52 16.68
N LEU A 12 -13.20 20.94 15.47
CA LEU A 12 -12.91 20.01 14.41
C LEU A 12 -11.74 19.20 14.95
N ASP A 13 -11.93 17.90 15.18
CA ASP A 13 -10.83 16.97 15.40
C ASP A 13 -9.90 17.05 14.18
N THR A 14 -8.95 17.98 14.19
CA THR A 14 -7.92 18.14 13.16
C THR A 14 -6.84 17.09 13.37
N HIS A 15 -7.22 15.84 13.54
CA HIS A 15 -6.31 14.72 13.38
C HIS A 15 -6.02 14.51 11.88
N GLY A 16 -5.29 15.46 11.30
CA GLY A 16 -4.32 15.23 10.22
C GLY A 16 -4.79 14.65 8.89
N GLU A 17 -6.08 14.71 8.53
CA GLU A 17 -6.51 14.28 7.19
C GLU A 17 -6.32 15.39 6.14
N SER A 18 -5.06 15.43 5.67
CA SER A 18 -4.50 15.94 4.40
C SER A 18 -4.57 17.44 4.10
N SER A 19 -3.62 18.20 4.67
CA SER A 19 -3.04 19.36 3.96
C SER A 19 -2.10 18.93 2.82
N THR A 20 -1.69 17.67 2.79
CA THR A 20 -0.72 17.14 1.81
C THR A 20 -1.40 16.48 0.61
N PRO A 21 -0.82 16.57 -0.60
CA PRO A 21 -1.42 16.02 -1.82
C PRO A 21 -1.46 14.49 -1.87
N PHE A 22 -0.56 13.82 -1.14
CA PHE A 22 -0.49 12.36 -1.09
C PHE A 22 -0.54 11.83 0.34
N PHE A 23 -0.74 10.53 0.47
CA PHE A 23 -0.63 9.84 1.75
C PHE A 23 0.83 9.66 2.16
N THR A 24 1.21 10.20 3.32
CA THR A 24 2.54 10.02 3.91
C THR A 24 2.57 8.76 4.78
N THR A 25 3.63 7.95 4.67
CA THR A 25 3.92 6.84 5.58
C THR A 25 5.41 6.50 5.50
N SER A 26 6.00 6.07 6.62
CA SER A 26 7.37 5.55 6.58
C SER A 26 7.44 4.27 5.76
N ILE A 27 8.58 4.04 5.12
CA ILE A 27 8.83 2.82 4.34
C ILE A 27 8.75 1.57 5.21
N THR A 28 9.33 1.62 6.42
CA THR A 28 9.28 0.49 7.35
C THR A 28 7.85 0.08 7.66
N LYS A 29 6.96 1.05 7.91
CA LYS A 29 5.55 0.77 8.15
C LYS A 29 4.88 0.15 6.92
N LEU A 30 5.15 0.68 5.72
CA LEU A 30 4.63 0.13 4.47
C LEU A 30 5.04 -1.35 4.30
N ILE A 31 6.33 -1.66 4.44
CA ILE A 31 6.87 -3.02 4.28
C ILE A 31 6.26 -3.96 5.32
N VAL A 32 6.29 -3.58 6.60
CA VAL A 32 5.79 -4.42 7.69
C VAL A 32 4.30 -4.72 7.50
N LEU A 33 3.48 -3.71 7.20
CA LEU A 33 2.05 -3.93 7.00
C LEU A 33 1.74 -4.69 5.72
N TYR A 34 2.51 -4.48 4.64
CA TYR A 34 2.36 -5.26 3.43
C TYR A 34 2.61 -6.75 3.70
N ILE A 35 3.72 -7.11 4.33
CA ILE A 35 4.07 -8.51 4.61
C ILE A 35 3.09 -9.12 5.62
N ALA A 36 2.78 -8.40 6.70
CA ALA A 36 1.87 -8.90 7.73
C ALA A 36 0.47 -9.17 7.17
N THR A 37 0.00 -8.36 6.23
CA THR A 37 -1.34 -8.53 5.63
C THR A 37 -1.31 -9.32 4.32
N LEU A 38 -0.24 -10.07 4.02
CA LEU A 38 -0.13 -10.85 2.78
C LEU A 38 -0.40 -10.02 1.51
N GLY A 39 0.04 -8.76 1.52
CA GLY A 39 -0.14 -7.80 0.44
C GLY A 39 -1.47 -7.05 0.44
N PHE A 40 -2.46 -7.42 1.26
CA PHE A 40 -3.77 -6.72 1.30
C PHE A 40 -3.67 -5.25 1.70
N TYR A 41 -2.64 -4.86 2.46
CA TYR A 41 -2.37 -3.47 2.82
C TYR A 41 -2.28 -2.55 1.59
N ARG A 42 -1.93 -3.07 0.40
CA ARG A 42 -1.95 -2.30 -0.85
C ARG A 42 -3.31 -1.64 -1.12
N LEU A 43 -4.42 -2.30 -0.79
CA LEU A 43 -5.77 -1.76 -1.00
C LEU A 43 -6.00 -0.53 -0.12
N TYR A 44 -5.63 -0.61 1.14
CA TYR A 44 -5.67 0.53 2.06
C TYR A 44 -4.74 1.66 1.60
N TRP A 45 -3.55 1.31 1.14
CA TRP A 45 -2.56 2.26 0.63
C TRP A 45 -3.10 3.05 -0.59
N PHE A 46 -3.67 2.36 -1.58
CA PHE A 46 -4.33 3.01 -2.72
C PHE A 46 -5.49 3.90 -2.27
N TYR A 47 -6.27 3.43 -1.29
CA TYR A 47 -7.41 4.19 -0.77
C TYR A 47 -6.97 5.51 -0.16
N LYS A 48 -5.94 5.50 0.70
CA LYS A 48 -5.46 6.72 1.35
C LYS A 48 -4.87 7.70 0.34
N HIS A 49 -4.14 7.22 -0.68
CA HIS A 49 -3.65 8.08 -1.76
C HIS A 49 -4.77 8.72 -2.58
N TRP A 50 -5.75 7.93 -3.03
CA TRP A 50 -6.89 8.46 -3.77
C TRP A 50 -7.75 9.39 -2.92
N LYS A 51 -7.85 9.13 -1.62
CA LYS A 51 -8.57 10.00 -0.67
C LYS A 51 -7.84 11.33 -0.49
N ALA A 52 -6.51 11.32 -0.33
CA ALA A 52 -5.70 12.54 -0.24
C ALA A 52 -5.84 13.39 -1.51
N LEU A 53 -5.71 12.78 -2.70
CA LEU A 53 -5.93 13.46 -3.98
C LEU A 53 -7.35 14.00 -4.11
N GLN A 54 -8.38 13.24 -3.72
CA GLN A 54 -9.77 13.70 -3.73
C GLN A 54 -9.95 14.98 -2.90
N VAL A 55 -9.38 15.02 -1.69
CA VAL A 55 -9.53 16.16 -0.77
C VAL A 55 -8.68 17.34 -1.23
N HIS A 56 -7.42 17.11 -1.61
CA HIS A 56 -6.48 18.16 -1.96
C HIS A 56 -6.74 18.78 -3.34
N GLU A 57 -7.14 17.99 -4.34
CA GLU A 57 -7.37 18.47 -5.72
C GLU A 57 -8.86 18.65 -6.04
N GLY A 58 -9.76 18.27 -5.15
CA GLY A 58 -11.20 18.31 -5.42
C GLY A 58 -11.65 17.34 -6.53
N LEU A 59 -10.87 16.27 -6.76
CA LEU A 59 -11.18 15.30 -7.82
C LEU A 59 -12.51 14.59 -7.53
N LYS A 60 -13.38 14.52 -8.54
CA LYS A 60 -14.62 13.72 -8.51
C LYS A 60 -14.30 12.24 -8.76
N VAL A 61 -13.62 11.61 -7.79
CA VAL A 61 -13.25 10.20 -7.83
C VAL A 61 -13.86 9.46 -6.65
N ALA A 62 -14.04 8.15 -6.77
CA ALA A 62 -14.43 7.27 -5.67
C ALA A 62 -13.20 6.46 -5.19
N PRO A 63 -12.55 6.85 -4.07
CA PRO A 63 -11.30 6.22 -3.62
C PRO A 63 -11.40 4.72 -3.38
N VAL A 64 -12.52 4.26 -2.79
CA VAL A 64 -12.76 2.85 -2.50
C VAL A 64 -12.72 2.01 -3.78
N TRP A 65 -13.49 2.41 -4.80
CA TRP A 65 -13.52 1.69 -6.08
C TRP A 65 -12.18 1.73 -6.80
N ARG A 66 -11.47 2.85 -6.79
CA ARG A 66 -10.13 2.93 -7.38
C ARG A 66 -9.11 2.04 -6.67
N SER A 67 -9.34 1.71 -5.41
CA SER A 67 -8.47 0.85 -4.61
C SER A 67 -8.74 -0.63 -4.85
N ILE A 68 -10.02 -1.01 -4.92
CA ILE A 68 -10.44 -2.37 -5.29
C ILE A 68 -9.96 -2.68 -6.71
N PHE A 69 -10.15 -1.73 -7.63
CA PHE A 69 -9.75 -1.82 -9.03
C PHE A 69 -8.36 -1.21 -9.29
N ASN A 70 -7.44 -1.30 -8.32
CA ASN A 70 -6.12 -0.64 -8.39
C ASN A 70 -5.37 -0.90 -9.70
N ILE A 71 -5.49 -2.10 -10.28
CA ILE A 71 -4.85 -2.51 -11.52
C ILE A 71 -5.11 -1.51 -12.67
N PHE A 72 -6.31 -0.92 -12.75
CA PHE A 72 -6.65 0.06 -13.79
C PHE A 72 -6.20 1.49 -13.44
N PHE A 73 -5.96 1.76 -12.16
CA PHE A 73 -5.71 3.11 -11.67
C PHE A 73 -4.25 3.34 -11.22
N THR A 74 -3.40 2.32 -11.15
CA THR A 74 -1.99 2.46 -10.75
C THR A 74 -1.22 3.43 -11.64
N HIS A 75 -1.34 3.32 -12.97
CA HIS A 75 -0.69 4.27 -13.90
C HIS A 75 -1.16 5.71 -13.66
N SER A 76 -2.45 5.90 -13.40
CA SER A 76 -3.00 7.21 -13.09
C SER A 76 -2.40 7.76 -11.81
N LEU A 77 -2.37 6.97 -10.73
CA LEU A 77 -1.80 7.41 -9.46
C LEU A 77 -0.31 7.76 -9.58
N PHE A 78 0.48 6.89 -10.19
CA PHE A 78 1.93 7.08 -10.33
C PHE A 78 2.23 8.31 -11.19
N LYS A 79 1.40 8.57 -12.22
CA LYS A 79 1.47 9.80 -13.01
C LYS A 79 1.18 11.06 -12.18
N HIS A 80 0.19 11.04 -11.28
CA HIS A 80 -0.06 12.20 -10.41
C HIS A 80 1.16 12.48 -9.50
N ILE A 81 1.76 11.43 -8.92
CA ILE A 81 2.97 11.55 -8.10
C ILE A 81 4.12 12.13 -8.94
N ALA A 82 4.36 11.60 -10.15
CA ALA A 82 5.42 12.05 -11.03
C ALA A 82 5.24 13.51 -11.47
N ASN A 83 4.02 13.92 -11.84
CA ASN A 83 3.70 15.29 -12.22
C ASN A 83 4.00 16.26 -11.07
N ARG A 84 3.53 15.97 -9.85
CA ARG A 84 3.78 16.83 -8.68
C ARG A 84 5.26 16.90 -8.32
N HIS A 85 5.96 15.78 -8.42
CA HIS A 85 7.41 15.72 -8.20
C HIS A 85 8.15 16.64 -9.18
N GLN A 86 7.72 16.68 -10.45
CA GLN A 86 8.25 17.59 -11.45
C GLN A 86 7.85 19.06 -11.20
N GLU A 87 6.58 19.33 -10.89
CA GLU A 87 6.07 20.68 -10.60
C GLU A 87 6.77 21.36 -9.41
N GLN A 88 7.18 20.57 -8.42
CA GLN A 88 7.93 21.06 -7.26
C GLN A 88 9.46 21.16 -7.50
N GLY A 89 9.93 20.90 -8.72
CA GLY A 89 11.36 20.99 -9.05
C GLY A 89 12.24 19.89 -8.44
N LEU A 90 11.66 18.78 -7.97
CA LEU A 90 12.39 17.64 -7.40
C LEU A 90 13.01 16.73 -8.48
N GLY A 91 12.90 17.11 -9.75
CA GLY A 91 13.25 16.29 -10.91
C GLY A 91 12.10 15.41 -11.40
N GLY A 92 12.24 14.79 -12.57
CA GLY A 92 11.21 13.88 -13.10
C GLY A 92 11.37 12.47 -12.54
N TRP A 93 10.28 11.85 -12.07
CA TRP A 93 10.25 10.40 -11.81
C TRP A 93 10.02 9.65 -13.12
N GLY A 94 11.06 9.50 -13.95
CA GLY A 94 10.94 8.89 -15.30
C GLY A 94 10.46 7.43 -15.30
N ALA A 95 10.70 6.70 -14.21
CA ALA A 95 10.34 5.29 -14.08
C ALA A 95 8.86 5.04 -13.75
N HIS A 96 8.06 6.07 -13.44
CA HIS A 96 6.67 5.94 -12.98
C HIS A 96 5.81 5.02 -13.88
N ALA A 97 5.91 5.16 -15.20
CA ALA A 97 5.12 4.35 -16.14
C ALA A 97 5.57 2.88 -16.16
N VAL A 98 6.88 2.63 -16.14
CA VAL A 98 7.45 1.26 -16.13
C VAL A 98 7.10 0.56 -14.83
N LEU A 99 7.22 1.24 -13.68
CA LEU A 99 6.88 0.68 -12.38
C LEU A 99 5.37 0.42 -12.23
N ALA A 100 4.52 1.28 -12.80
CA ALA A 100 3.08 1.02 -12.83
C ALA A 100 2.74 -0.21 -13.68
N THR A 101 3.37 -0.36 -14.85
CA THR A 101 3.21 -1.55 -15.69
C THR A 101 3.73 -2.81 -14.98
N LEU A 102 4.88 -2.72 -14.32
CA LEU A 102 5.45 -3.83 -13.54
C LEU A 102 4.51 -4.24 -12.40
N TYR A 103 3.93 -3.29 -11.67
CA TYR A 103 2.93 -3.57 -10.63
C TYR A 103 1.75 -4.36 -11.19
N VAL A 104 1.20 -3.91 -12.32
CA VAL A 104 0.05 -4.54 -12.98
C VAL A 104 0.40 -5.95 -13.44
N LEU A 105 1.52 -6.11 -14.16
CA LEU A 105 1.96 -7.40 -14.69
C LEU A 105 2.24 -8.41 -13.56
N MET A 106 2.87 -7.99 -12.48
CA MET A 106 3.21 -8.89 -11.37
C MET A 106 1.99 -9.21 -10.51
N THR A 107 1.08 -8.25 -10.33
CA THR A 107 -0.18 -8.50 -9.62
C THR A 107 -1.05 -9.46 -10.42
N VAL A 108 -1.29 -9.21 -11.71
CA VAL A 108 -2.13 -10.09 -12.54
C VAL A 108 -1.43 -11.43 -12.79
N GLY A 109 -0.14 -11.40 -13.14
CA GLY A 109 0.66 -12.59 -13.39
C GLY A 109 0.75 -13.50 -12.18
N GLY A 110 0.98 -12.95 -10.99
CA GLY A 110 0.98 -13.72 -9.74
C GLY A 110 -0.34 -14.44 -9.49
N GLU A 111 -1.47 -13.76 -9.68
CA GLU A 111 -2.81 -14.36 -9.53
C GLU A 111 -3.10 -15.44 -10.58
N LEU A 112 -2.56 -15.31 -11.79
CA LEU A 112 -2.68 -16.33 -12.85
C LEU A 112 -1.81 -17.56 -12.54
N ILE A 113 -0.56 -17.35 -12.10
CA ILE A 113 0.35 -18.43 -11.72
C ILE A 113 -0.22 -19.18 -10.51
N ALA A 114 -0.79 -18.48 -9.53
CA ALA A 114 -1.40 -19.08 -8.35
C ALA A 114 -2.60 -20.00 -8.65
N ARG A 115 -3.18 -19.91 -9.86
CA ARG A 115 -4.28 -20.78 -10.32
C ARG A 115 -3.80 -21.96 -11.15
N MET A 116 -2.52 -22.03 -11.49
CA MET A 116 -1.97 -23.18 -12.20
C MET A 116 -1.97 -24.40 -11.29
N PRO A 117 -2.30 -25.60 -11.80
CA PRO A 117 -2.18 -26.82 -11.02
C PRO A 117 -0.72 -26.99 -10.58
N THR A 118 -0.50 -27.08 -9.27
CA THR A 118 0.79 -27.37 -8.67
C THR A 118 0.77 -28.74 -7.99
N SER A 119 1.95 -29.27 -7.68
CA SER A 119 2.05 -30.47 -6.84
C SER A 119 1.44 -30.22 -5.46
N ASP A 120 0.93 -31.28 -4.83
CA ASP A 120 0.36 -31.21 -3.46
C ASP A 120 1.42 -30.91 -2.38
N VAL A 121 2.70 -30.99 -2.75
CA VAL A 121 3.86 -30.74 -1.88
C VAL A 121 4.44 -29.36 -2.17
N PHE A 122 4.75 -28.63 -1.09
CA PHE A 122 5.48 -27.37 -1.15
C PHE A 122 6.84 -27.55 -1.83
N GLY A 123 7.09 -26.80 -2.89
CA GLY A 123 8.28 -26.94 -3.72
C GLY A 123 8.77 -25.64 -4.33
N VAL A 124 9.60 -25.76 -5.38
CA VAL A 124 10.18 -24.62 -6.10
C VAL A 124 9.11 -23.67 -6.60
N TRP A 125 7.91 -24.18 -6.92
CA TRP A 125 6.82 -23.38 -7.43
C TRP A 125 6.20 -22.43 -6.41
N ASP A 126 6.07 -22.86 -5.16
CA ASP A 126 5.60 -22.01 -4.06
C ASP A 126 6.62 -20.92 -3.73
N ILE A 127 7.92 -21.20 -3.87
CA ILE A 127 8.97 -20.19 -3.73
C ILE A 127 8.86 -19.13 -4.82
N VAL A 128 8.58 -19.52 -6.06
CA VAL A 128 8.38 -18.57 -7.17
C VAL A 128 7.11 -17.73 -6.95
N LEU A 129 6.02 -18.34 -6.48
CA LEU A 129 4.80 -17.61 -6.12
C LEU A 129 5.06 -16.59 -5.00
N LEU A 130 5.78 -17.00 -3.95
CA LEU A 130 6.16 -16.12 -2.86
C LEU A 130 7.04 -14.96 -3.36
N ALA A 131 8.05 -15.24 -4.18
CA ALA A 131 8.91 -14.20 -4.76
C ALA A 131 8.12 -13.21 -5.64
N THR A 132 7.18 -13.71 -6.45
CA THR A 132 6.31 -12.88 -7.31
C THR A 132 5.45 -11.93 -6.48
N SER A 133 5.03 -12.34 -5.28
CA SER A 133 4.24 -11.50 -4.37
C SER A 133 4.99 -10.30 -3.78
N ILE A 134 6.34 -10.32 -3.79
CA ILE A 134 7.20 -9.25 -3.28
C ILE A 134 7.47 -8.17 -4.35
N ILE A 135 7.41 -8.49 -5.65
CA ILE A 135 7.73 -7.52 -6.70
C ILE A 135 6.78 -6.29 -6.69
N PRO A 136 5.45 -6.44 -6.48
CA PRO A 136 4.56 -5.30 -6.31
C PRO A 136 4.96 -4.40 -5.13
N LEU A 137 5.50 -4.96 -4.04
CA LEU A 137 5.97 -4.16 -2.89
C LEU A 137 7.10 -3.20 -3.29
N TYR A 138 8.03 -3.65 -4.15
CA TYR A 138 9.10 -2.76 -4.64
C TYR A 138 8.53 -1.55 -5.41
N THR A 139 7.51 -1.76 -6.25
CA THR A 139 6.88 -0.65 -6.98
C THR A 139 6.16 0.34 -6.04
N LEU A 140 5.56 -0.17 -4.95
CA LEU A 140 4.93 0.66 -3.92
C LEU A 140 5.97 1.41 -3.08
N TYR A 141 7.12 0.80 -2.81
CA TYR A 141 8.25 1.44 -2.14
C TYR A 141 8.74 2.67 -2.92
N GLU A 142 8.97 2.51 -4.23
CA GLU A 142 9.39 3.61 -5.10
C GLU A 142 8.33 4.73 -5.14
N ALA A 143 7.06 4.36 -5.37
CA ALA A 143 5.96 5.31 -5.40
C ALA A 143 5.81 6.07 -4.07
N GLN A 144 5.93 5.38 -2.94
CA GLN A 144 5.83 6.00 -1.62
C GLN A 144 7.00 6.93 -1.33
N THR A 145 8.22 6.58 -1.74
CA THR A 145 9.39 7.44 -1.58
C THR A 145 9.21 8.77 -2.32
N HIS A 146 8.69 8.72 -3.55
CA HIS A 146 8.40 9.93 -4.31
C HIS A 146 7.22 10.73 -3.73
N ALA A 147 6.16 10.06 -3.27
CA ALA A 147 5.02 10.72 -2.63
C ALA A 147 5.43 11.44 -1.33
N ASN A 148 6.26 10.79 -0.50
CA ASN A 148 6.83 11.36 0.72
C ASN A 148 7.65 12.63 0.45
N ARG A 149 8.50 12.60 -0.59
CA ARG A 149 9.27 13.79 -1.01
C ARG A 149 8.37 14.94 -1.45
N VAL A 150 7.31 14.65 -2.22
CA VAL A 150 6.32 15.65 -2.63
C VAL A 150 5.61 16.29 -1.44
N ASN A 151 5.39 15.51 -0.38
CA ASN A 151 4.81 15.98 0.88
C ASN A 151 5.82 16.68 1.81
N GLN A 152 7.07 16.87 1.38
CA GLN A 152 8.16 17.42 2.19
C GLN A 152 8.44 16.63 3.48
N ASP A 153 8.13 15.34 3.49
CA ASP A 153 8.43 14.40 4.58
C ASP A 153 9.07 13.13 3.98
N PRO A 154 10.35 13.19 3.54
CA PRO A 154 10.99 12.10 2.79
C PRO A 154 11.03 10.76 3.54
N ASP A 155 11.21 10.82 4.86
CA ASP A 155 11.31 9.64 5.73
C ASP A 155 9.92 9.14 6.20
N GLY A 156 8.87 9.94 5.98
CA GLY A 156 7.50 9.62 6.37
C GLY A 156 7.30 9.64 7.87
N GLU A 157 8.00 10.54 8.58
CA GLU A 157 8.01 10.65 10.04
C GLU A 157 6.64 11.03 10.60
N SER A 158 5.88 11.86 9.88
CA SER A 158 4.50 12.22 10.25
C SER A 158 3.59 11.01 10.43
N ASN A 159 3.95 9.88 9.79
CA ASN A 159 3.24 8.62 9.91
C ASN A 159 4.23 7.45 9.97
N SER A 160 5.14 7.46 10.96
CA SER A 160 6.08 6.35 11.23
C SER A 160 5.58 5.38 12.30
N ARG A 161 4.78 5.83 13.28
CA ARG A 161 4.33 5.03 14.45
C ARG A 161 3.20 4.04 14.13
N PHE A 162 3.28 2.81 14.63
CA PHE A 162 2.20 1.83 14.48
C PHE A 162 1.01 2.17 15.39
N SER A 163 -0.18 2.32 14.81
CA SER A 163 -1.41 2.47 15.58
C SER A 163 -1.83 1.14 16.23
N PRO A 164 -2.74 1.15 17.21
CA PRO A 164 -3.30 -0.10 17.77
C PRO A 164 -3.91 -1.01 16.70
N TRP A 165 -4.57 -0.42 15.68
CA TRP A 165 -5.10 -1.18 14.54
C TRP A 165 -4.00 -1.81 13.69
N ASN A 166 -2.89 -1.11 13.47
CA ASN A 166 -1.74 -1.67 12.77
C ASN A 166 -1.17 -2.86 13.54
N ILE A 167 -1.04 -2.75 14.86
CA ILE A 167 -0.55 -3.83 15.72
C ILE A 167 -1.48 -5.04 15.65
N LEU A 168 -2.80 -4.82 15.69
CA LEU A 168 -3.78 -5.89 15.54
C LEU A 168 -3.58 -6.67 14.23
N PHE A 169 -3.45 -5.98 13.09
CA PHE A 169 -3.21 -6.62 11.81
C PHE A 169 -1.84 -7.31 11.73
N ILE A 170 -0.82 -6.78 12.42
CA ILE A 170 0.49 -7.43 12.53
C ILE A 170 0.37 -8.76 13.28
N LEU A 171 -0.29 -8.77 14.44
CA LEU A 171 -0.48 -9.99 15.24
C LEU A 171 -1.30 -11.04 14.48
N LEU A 172 -2.36 -10.63 13.79
CA LEU A 172 -3.14 -11.51 12.94
C LEU A 172 -2.29 -12.09 11.79
N GLY A 173 -1.48 -11.24 11.15
CA GLY A 173 -0.53 -11.65 10.12
C GLY A 173 0.46 -12.69 10.61
N ILE A 174 1.07 -12.47 11.77
CA ILE A 174 2.01 -13.41 12.40
C ILE A 174 1.33 -14.77 12.64
N ALA A 175 0.10 -14.77 13.13
CA ALA A 175 -0.66 -16.01 13.33
C ALA A 175 -0.88 -16.77 12.01
N ILE A 176 -1.26 -16.07 10.94
CA ILE A 176 -1.46 -16.68 9.62
C ILE A 176 -0.13 -17.23 9.05
N TRP A 177 0.96 -16.46 9.14
CA TRP A 177 2.29 -16.93 8.74
C TRP A 177 2.72 -18.16 9.55
N GLY A 178 2.39 -18.22 10.84
CA GLY A 178 2.63 -19.40 11.67
C GLY A 178 1.91 -20.64 11.15
N VAL A 179 0.63 -20.51 10.75
CA VAL A 179 -0.13 -21.60 10.13
C VAL A 179 0.51 -22.05 8.82
N VAL A 180 0.96 -21.12 7.98
CA VAL A 180 1.66 -21.45 6.72
C VAL A 180 2.93 -22.26 6.99
N VAL A 181 3.78 -21.81 7.92
CA VAL A 181 5.03 -22.51 8.27
C VAL A 181 4.73 -23.90 8.84
N LEU A 182 3.76 -24.03 9.75
CA LEU A 182 3.37 -25.33 10.31
C LEU A 182 2.84 -26.28 9.23
N GLY A 183 2.06 -25.78 8.28
CA GLY A 183 1.57 -26.58 7.14
C GLY A 183 2.72 -27.12 6.29
N VAL A 184 3.70 -26.27 5.99
CA VAL A 184 4.90 -26.68 5.23
C VAL A 184 5.72 -27.72 6.00
N LEU A 185 5.94 -27.53 7.30
CA LEU A 185 6.68 -28.50 8.13
C LEU A 185 5.94 -29.85 8.25
N ALA A 186 4.61 -29.83 8.38
CA ALA A 186 3.79 -31.03 8.43
C ALA A 186 3.89 -31.84 7.12
N GLN A 187 3.95 -31.17 5.96
CA GLN A 187 4.16 -31.86 4.69
C GLN A 187 5.54 -32.53 4.61
N TYR A 188 6.61 -31.84 5.02
CA TYR A 188 7.96 -32.42 4.96
C TYR A 188 8.14 -33.60 5.91
N THR A 189 7.56 -33.54 7.12
CA THR A 189 7.59 -34.69 8.05
C THR A 189 6.86 -35.91 7.47
N ALA A 190 5.69 -35.72 6.86
CA ALA A 190 4.95 -36.80 6.22
C ALA A 190 5.63 -37.44 5.00
N ILE A 191 6.61 -36.76 4.39
CA ILE A 191 7.41 -37.31 3.26
C ILE A 191 8.60 -38.14 3.74
N LEU A 192 9.09 -37.87 4.96
CA LEU A 192 10.28 -38.52 5.52
C LEU A 192 9.94 -39.81 6.29
N ASP A 193 8.69 -39.99 6.70
CA ASP A 193 8.14 -41.20 7.33
C ASP A 193 7.65 -42.22 6.28
#